data_AF-A0AAX0J0H6-F1
#
_entry.id   AF-A0AAX0J0H6-F1
#
_cell.length_a   1.000
_cell.length_b   1.000
_cell.length_c   1.000
_cell.angle_alpha   90.00
_cell.angle_beta   90.00
_cell.angle_gamma   90.00
#
_symmetry.space_group_name_H-M   'P 1'
#
loop_
_entity.id
_entity.type
_entity.pdbx_description
1 polymer ?
#
loop_
_entity_poly.entity_id
_entity_poly.type
_entity_poly.pdbx_seq_one_letter_code
_entity_poly.pdbx_strand_id
1 'polypeptide(L)' 'MVPKGSRRLTDVDDMIVSLYASGMTVRDIRHHMATVMRVDISHETISAVTDAVLDEVMVW' A
#
# COMPACT_ATOMS: atom_id res chain seq x y z
N MET A 1 5.88 1.21 21.66
CA MET A 1 4.43 1.22 21.91
C MET A 1 3.73 1.28 20.56
N VAL A 2 3.03 0.23 20.14
CA VAL A 2 2.27 0.23 18.88
C VAL A 2 0.82 0.65 19.19
N PRO A 3 0.26 1.71 18.58
CA PRO A 3 -1.08 2.17 18.90
C PRO A 3 -2.13 1.11 18.52
N LYS A 4 -2.87 0.66 19.51
CA LYS A 4 -3.95 -0.34 19.36
C LYS A 4 -5.17 0.37 18.78
N GLY A 5 -5.24 0.43 17.46
CA GLY A 5 -6.33 1.05 16.69
C GLY A 5 -6.09 1.10 15.19
N SER A 6 -4.83 1.01 14.75
CA SER A 6 -4.43 1.20 13.34
C SER A 6 -4.42 -0.07 12.49
N ARG A 7 -4.63 -1.26 13.08
CA ARG A 7 -4.35 -2.56 12.43
C ARG A 7 -4.93 -2.69 11.02
N ARG A 8 -6.17 -2.24 10.79
CA ARG A 8 -6.83 -2.41 9.49
C ARG A 8 -6.31 -1.50 8.38
N LEU A 9 -5.74 -0.34 8.72
CA LEU A 9 -5.10 0.57 7.76
C LEU A 9 -3.67 0.10 7.49
N THR A 10 -2.94 -0.33 8.53
CA THR A 10 -1.59 -0.89 8.38
C THR A 10 -1.59 -2.19 7.56
N ASP A 11 -2.59 -3.06 7.74
CA ASP A 11 -2.71 -4.30 6.96
C ASP A 11 -2.91 -4.03 5.45
N VAL A 12 -3.54 -2.91 5.12
CA VAL A 12 -3.75 -2.45 3.75
C VAL A 12 -2.46 -1.88 3.18
N ASP A 13 -1.77 -1.05 3.96
CA ASP A 13 -0.50 -0.43 3.57
C ASP A 13 0.56 -1.51 3.31
N ASP A 14 0.72 -2.47 4.24
CA ASP A 14 1.62 -3.62 4.11
C ASP A 14 1.32 -4.45 2.85
N MET A 15 0.05 -4.55 2.47
CA MET A 15 -0.35 -5.25 1.27
C MET A 15 -0.04 -4.45 0.00
N ILE A 16 -0.24 -3.13 0.00
CA ILE A 16 0.21 -2.25 -1.08
C ILE A 16 1.73 -2.38 -1.27
N VAL A 17 2.50 -2.36 -0.18
CA VAL A 17 3.97 -2.52 -0.20
C VAL A 17 4.34 -3.89 -0.79
N SER A 18 3.71 -4.97 -0.33
CA SER A 18 3.98 -6.32 -0.84
C SER A 18 3.68 -6.46 -2.33
N LEU A 19 2.57 -5.88 -2.79
CA LEU A 19 2.18 -5.90 -4.20
C LEU A 19 3.15 -5.07 -5.06
N TYR A 20 3.60 -3.91 -4.55
CA TYR A 20 4.60 -3.07 -5.19
C TYR A 20 5.96 -3.77 -5.28
N ALA A 21 6.42 -4.41 -4.20
CA ALA A 21 7.66 -5.20 -4.15
C ALA A 21 7.63 -6.40 -5.11
N SER A 22 6.45 -6.94 -5.42
CA SER A 22 6.25 -7.98 -6.44
C SER A 22 6.39 -7.47 -7.89
N GLY A 23 6.61 -6.15 -8.08
CA GLY A 23 6.80 -5.52 -9.38
C GLY A 23 5.51 -5.08 -10.06
N MET A 24 4.38 -5.01 -9.35
CA MET A 24 3.14 -4.47 -9.89
C MET A 24 3.17 -2.94 -9.91
N THR A 25 2.60 -2.35 -10.95
CA THR A 25 2.47 -0.89 -11.02
C THR A 25 1.37 -0.41 -10.06
N VAL A 26 1.45 0.85 -9.62
CA VAL A 26 0.42 1.51 -8.79
C VAL A 26 -1.00 1.30 -9.34
N ARG A 27 -1.13 1.27 -10.67
CA ARG A 27 -2.41 1.08 -11.37
C ARG A 27 -2.92 -0.36 -11.24
N ASP A 28 -2.02 -1.34 -11.32
CA ASP A 28 -2.35 -2.76 -11.16
C ASP A 28 -2.69 -3.07 -9.70
N ILE A 29 -1.94 -2.49 -8.75
CA ILE A 29 -2.22 -2.59 -7.31
C ILE A 29 -3.63 -2.10 -7.02
N ARG A 30 -3.98 -0.88 -7.48
CA ARG A 30 -5.34 -0.33 -7.35
C ARG A 30 -6.40 -1.29 -7.88
N HIS A 31 -6.21 -1.81 -9.10
CA HIS A 31 -7.17 -2.71 -9.72
C HIS A 31 -7.31 -4.02 -8.95
N HIS A 32 -6.19 -4.56 -8.45
CA HIS A 32 -6.15 -5.76 -7.63
C HIS A 32 -6.87 -5.56 -6.29
N MET A 33 -6.64 -4.43 -5.61
CA MET A 33 -7.31 -4.11 -4.35
C MET A 33 -8.83 -3.95 -4.51
N ALA A 34 -9.26 -3.26 -5.57
CA ALA A 34 -10.68 -3.07 -5.87
C ALA A 34 -11.38 -4.39 -6.25
N THR A 35 -10.68 -5.27 -6.99
CA THR A 35 -11.28 -6.51 -7.55
C THR A 35 -11.19 -7.69 -6.58
N VAL A 36 -10.02 -7.93 -6.00
CA VAL A 36 -9.73 -9.09 -5.15
C VAL A 36 -10.14 -8.82 -3.71
N MET A 37 -9.79 -7.65 -3.18
CA MET A 37 -10.07 -7.32 -1.78
C MET A 37 -11.40 -6.60 -1.58
N ARG A 38 -12.06 -6.15 -2.67
CA ARG A 38 -13.27 -5.32 -2.64
C ARG A 38 -13.12 -4.09 -1.72
N VAL A 39 -11.90 -3.59 -1.61
CA VAL A 39 -11.58 -2.36 -0.88
C VAL A 39 -11.39 -1.27 -1.92
N ASP A 40 -12.20 -0.22 -1.84
CA ASP A 40 -12.01 0.98 -2.64
C ASP A 40 -11.02 1.89 -1.90
N ILE A 41 -9.85 2.07 -2.50
CA ILE A 41 -8.79 2.95 -1.99
C ILE A 41 -8.55 4.07 -2.98
N SER A 42 -8.43 5.29 -2.44
CA SER A 42 -8.15 6.49 -3.23
C SER A 42 -6.75 6.42 -3.85
N HIS A 43 -6.53 7.21 -4.90
CA HIS A 43 -5.25 7.20 -5.59
C HIS A 43 -4.18 7.79 -4.67
N GLU A 44 -4.57 8.81 -3.93
CA GLU A 44 -3.72 9.54 -3.00
C GLU A 44 -3.19 8.63 -1.91
N THR A 45 -4.01 7.73 -1.36
CA THR A 45 -3.54 6.76 -0.36
C THR A 45 -2.54 5.78 -0.94
N ILE A 46 -2.79 5.22 -2.13
CA ILE A 46 -1.84 4.28 -2.75
C ILE A 46 -0.52 5.01 -3.07
N SER A 47 -0.60 6.22 -3.63
CA SER A 47 0.59 7.04 -3.94
C SER A 47 1.39 7.33 -2.68
N ALA A 48 0.74 7.82 -1.62
CA ALA A 48 1.41 8.16 -0.36
C ALA A 48 2.14 6.96 0.25
N VAL A 49 1.54 5.76 0.20
CA VAL A 49 2.16 4.53 0.68
C VAL A 49 3.34 4.12 -0.20
N THR A 50 3.19 4.15 -1.52
CA THR A 50 4.29 3.80 -2.44
C THR A 50 5.44 4.81 -2.40
N ASP A 51 5.14 6.09 -2.23
CA ASP A 51 6.13 7.17 -2.11
C ASP A 51 6.93 7.04 -0.81
N ALA A 52 6.27 6.69 0.30
CA ALA A 52 6.95 6.41 1.57
C ALA A 52 7.94 5.24 1.44
N VAL A 53 7.55 4.16 0.75
CA VAL A 53 8.44 3.02 0.51
C VAL A 53 9.61 3.38 -0.40
N LEU A 54 9.37 4.18 -1.45
CA LEU A 54 10.43 4.63 -2.35
C LEU A 54 11.49 5.46 -1.60
N ASP A 55 11.06 6.31 -0.68
CA ASP A 55 11.97 7.09 0.17
C ASP A 55 12.78 6.19 1.11
N GLU A 56 12.14 5.18 1.72
CA GLU A 56 12.84 4.21 2.60
C GLU A 56 13.86 3.34 1.84
N VAL A 57 13.54 2.90 0.61
CA VAL A 57 14.46 2.09 -0.21
C VAL A 57 15.64 2.93 -0.71
N MET A 58 15.44 4.22 -1.00
CA MET A 58 16.50 5.15 -1.43
C MET A 58 17.48 5.53 -0.30
N VAL A 59 17.09 5.32 0.95
CA VAL A 59 17.93 5.60 2.13
C VAL A 59 18.92 4.47 2.43
N TRP A 60 18.90 3.36 1.67
CA TRP A 60 19.77 2.19 1.85
C TRP A 60 20.86 2.04 0.79
#